data_AF-A0A345V927-F1
#
_entry.id   AF-A0A345V927-F1
#
_cell.length_a   1.000
_cell.length_b   1.000
_cell.length_c   1.000
_cell.angle_alpha   90.00
_cell.angle_beta   90.00
_cell.angle_gamma   90.00
#
_symmetry.space_group_name_H-M   'P 1'
#
loop_
_entity.id
_entity.type
_entity.pdbx_description
1 polymer ?
#
loop_
_entity_poly.entity_id
_entity_poly.type
_entity_poly.pdbx_seq_one_letter_code
_entity_poly.pdbx_strand_id
1 'polypeptide(L)'
;MITLQRRQLVGHDILLARHGNHISTMRVDRGAGRVVALLDDGSTDSAPNLIAPGLRMPDTVRSVLREDWKLLATVSACCVGLAGLMFAAAAALAGMSHNPALAQMLTAYTGS
;
A
#
# COMPACT_ATOMS: atom_id res chain seq x y z
N MET A 1 -3.01 -18.82 -12.02
CA MET A 1 -1.54 -18.80 -12.19
C MET A 1 -1.15 -17.40 -12.67
N ILE A 2 -0.63 -16.53 -11.81
CA ILE A 2 -0.18 -15.19 -12.21
C ILE A 2 1.23 -15.35 -12.75
N THR A 3 1.38 -15.29 -14.07
CA THR A 3 2.71 -15.22 -14.70
C THR A 3 3.29 -13.85 -14.43
N LEU A 4 4.36 -13.78 -13.65
CA LEU A 4 5.16 -12.56 -13.50
C LEU A 4 5.84 -12.27 -14.83
N GLN A 5 5.15 -11.57 -15.71
CA GLN A 5 5.71 -11.15 -16.99
C GLN A 5 6.85 -10.16 -16.70
N ARG A 6 8.08 -10.51 -17.10
CA ARG A 6 9.23 -9.61 -17.02
C ARG A 6 8.90 -8.41 -17.89
N ARG A 7 8.58 -7.28 -17.26
CA ARG A 7 8.16 -6.06 -17.95
C ARG A 7 9.28 -5.63 -18.89
N GLN A 8 9.08 -5.80 -20.19
CA GLN A 8 9.99 -5.27 -21.19
C GLN A 8 9.86 -3.76 -21.14
N LEU A 9 10.94 -3.08 -20.75
CA LEU A 9 10.96 -1.64 -20.53
C LEU A 9 11.41 -0.99 -21.83
N VAL A 10 10.49 -0.30 -22.51
CA VAL A 10 10.78 0.36 -23.80
C VAL A 10 11.99 1.30 -23.71
N GLY A 11 12.17 1.97 -22.55
CA GLY A 11 13.32 2.84 -22.32
C GLY A 11 14.66 2.12 -22.38
N HIS A 12 14.71 0.82 -22.07
CA HIS A 12 15.92 0.03 -22.23
C HIS A 12 16.30 -0.10 -23.71
N ASP A 13 15.35 -0.52 -24.55
CA ASP A 13 15.56 -0.72 -25.98
C ASP A 13 15.90 0.62 -26.67
N ILE A 14 15.27 1.72 -26.23
CA ILE A 14 15.59 3.08 -26.70
C ILE A 14 17.04 3.47 -26.36
N LEU A 15 17.50 3.20 -25.13
CA LEU A 15 18.87 3.56 -24.72
C LEU A 15 19.91 2.67 -25.40
N LEU A 16 19.60 1.39 -25.60
CA LEU A 16 20.43 0.49 -26.41
C LEU A 16 20.52 0.96 -27.85
N ALA A 17 19.42 1.42 -28.44
CA ALA A 17 19.42 1.94 -29.80
C ALA A 17 20.23 3.25 -29.94
N ARG A 18 20.25 4.11 -28.91
CA ARG A 18 21.01 5.36 -28.93
C ARG A 18 22.51 5.17 -28.68
N HIS A 19 22.86 4.36 -27.68
CA HIS A 19 24.22 4.31 -27.15
C HIS A 19 24.90 2.95 -27.30
N GLY A 20 24.13 1.87 -27.45
CA GLY A 20 24.65 0.52 -27.65
C GLY A 20 25.67 0.12 -26.57
N ASN A 21 26.90 -0.12 -27.02
CA ASN A 21 28.01 -0.53 -26.14
C ASN A 21 28.59 0.59 -25.28
N HIS A 22 28.21 1.85 -25.48
CA HIS A 22 28.73 2.98 -24.69
C HIS A 22 28.08 3.11 -23.30
N ILE A 23 27.31 2.11 -22.89
CA ILE A 23 26.52 2.12 -21.67
C ILE A 23 27.25 1.31 -20.60
N SER A 24 27.69 1.99 -19.55
CA SER A 24 28.33 1.35 -18.40
C SER A 24 27.29 0.71 -17.48
N THR A 25 26.20 1.42 -17.16
CA THR A 25 25.12 0.92 -16.30
C THR A 25 23.77 1.49 -16.71
N MET A 26 22.69 0.76 -16.42
CA MET A 26 21.32 1.27 -16.53
C MET A 26 20.55 1.07 -15.23
N ARG A 27 19.74 2.07 -14.87
CA ARG A 27 18.82 2.00 -13.73
C ARG A 27 17.40 2.39 -14.13
N VAL A 28 16.44 1.64 -13.63
CA VAL A 28 15.02 1.96 -13.79
C VAL A 28 14.59 2.94 -12.71
N ASP A 29 14.21 4.14 -13.12
CA ASP A 29 13.56 5.13 -12.28
C ASP A 29 12.04 4.94 -12.37
N ARG A 30 11.50 4.17 -11.41
CA ARG A 30 10.05 3.89 -11.35
C ARG A 30 9.22 5.09 -10.90
N GLY A 31 9.84 6.09 -10.25
CA GLY A 31 9.14 7.30 -9.83
C GLY A 31 8.81 8.20 -11.03
N ALA A 32 9.77 8.34 -11.95
CA ALA A 32 9.59 9.12 -13.18
C ALA A 32 9.23 8.26 -14.41
N GLY A 33 9.03 6.94 -14.24
CA GLY A 33 8.62 6.04 -15.32
C GLY A 33 9.63 5.94 -16.46
N ARG A 34 10.94 6.04 -16.17
CA ARG A 34 12.02 6.11 -17.17
C ARG A 34 13.17 5.17 -16.83
N VAL A 35 14.03 4.90 -17.81
CA VAL A 35 15.35 4.30 -17.59
C VAL A 35 16.39 5.40 -17.73
N VAL A 36 17.40 5.37 -16.86
CA VAL A 36 18.56 6.25 -16.91
C VAL A 36 19.78 5.37 -17.19
N ALA A 37 20.56 5.70 -18.21
CA ALA A 37 21.85 5.10 -18.50
C ALA A 37 22.97 6.01 -18.02
N LEU A 38 24.00 5.41 -17.41
CA LEU A 38 25.31 6.01 -17.24
C LEU A 38 26.17 5.55 -18.42
N LEU A 39 26.83 6.50 -19.06
CA LEU A 39 27.68 6.26 -20.22
C LEU A 39 29.15 6.14 -19.80
N ASP A 40 29.98 5.59 -20.68
CA ASP A 40 31.40 5.37 -20.41
C ASP A 40 32.20 6.68 -20.25
N ASP A 41 31.69 7.78 -20.80
CA ASP A 41 32.24 9.13 -20.64
C ASP A 41 31.82 9.81 -19.33
N GLY A 42 31.05 9.12 -18.49
CA GLY A 42 30.52 9.63 -17.22
C GLY A 42 29.26 10.49 -17.35
N SER A 43 28.77 10.72 -18.57
CA SER A 43 27.51 11.42 -18.79
C SER A 43 26.29 10.51 -18.54
N THR A 44 25.11 11.11 -18.45
CA THR A 44 23.86 10.37 -18.23
C THR A 44 22.82 10.72 -19.28
N ASP A 45 22.11 9.71 -19.79
CA ASP A 45 20.95 9.87 -20.68
C ASP A 45 19.73 9.14 -20.10
N SER A 46 18.53 9.56 -20.48
CA SER A 46 17.30 8.95 -20.02
C SER A 46 16.27 8.74 -21.12
N ALA A 47 15.52 7.64 -21.02
CA ALA A 47 14.46 7.29 -21.94
C ALA A 47 13.16 6.90 -21.22
N PRO A 48 11.99 7.36 -21.68
CA PRO A 48 10.72 7.02 -21.08
C PRO A 48 10.36 5.55 -21.32
N ASN A 49 9.74 4.91 -20.33
CA ASN A 49 9.17 3.56 -20.46
C ASN A 49 7.72 3.54 -20.94
N LEU A 50 7.15 4.72 -21.17
CA LEU A 50 5.79 4.92 -21.68
C LEU A 50 5.90 5.48 -23.10
N ILE A 51 5.22 4.81 -24.05
CA ILE A 51 5.17 5.25 -25.46
C ILE A 51 4.34 6.54 -25.60
N ALA A 52 3.37 6.76 -24.70
CA ALA A 52 2.66 8.04 -24.57
C ALA A 52 2.42 8.36 -23.09
N PRO A 53 2.50 9.64 -22.68
CA PRO A 53 2.34 10.07 -21.29
C PRO A 53 0.95 9.82 -20.70
N GLY A 54 -0.05 9.47 -21.53
CA GLY A 54 -1.42 9.13 -21.10
C GLY A 54 -1.73 7.63 -21.03
N LEU A 55 -0.78 6.74 -21.37
CA LEU A 55 -0.99 5.30 -21.28
C LEU A 55 -1.00 4.87 -19.80
N ARG A 56 -2.21 4.62 -19.27
CA ARG A 56 -2.38 3.96 -17.97
C ARG A 56 -1.79 2.57 -18.04
N MET A 57 -0.70 2.35 -17.31
CA MET A 57 -0.14 1.01 -17.12
C MET A 57 -1.11 0.19 -16.27
N PRO A 58 -1.19 -1.14 -16.49
CA PRO A 58 -2.02 -2.00 -15.66
C PRO A 58 -1.69 -1.81 -14.18
N ASP A 59 -2.73 -1.59 -13.38
CA ASP A 59 -2.59 -1.37 -11.95
C ASP A 59 -1.96 -2.59 -11.30
N THR A 60 -0.86 -2.36 -10.58
CA THR A 60 -0.23 -3.39 -9.76
C THR A 60 -0.74 -3.26 -8.33
N VAL A 61 -0.79 -4.36 -7.58
CA VAL A 61 -1.18 -4.34 -6.16
C VAL A 61 -0.41 -3.25 -5.38
N ARG A 62 0.85 -2.99 -5.75
CA ARG A 62 1.71 -1.96 -5.16
C ARG A 62 1.35 -0.53 -5.59
N SER A 63 0.87 -0.30 -6.81
CA SER A 63 0.42 1.03 -7.24
C SER A 63 -0.89 1.39 -6.54
N VAL A 64 -1.85 0.45 -6.52
CA VAL A 64 -3.13 0.61 -5.83
C VAL A 64 -2.92 0.88 -4.33
N LEU A 65 -2.08 0.09 -3.64
CA LEU A 65 -1.79 0.33 -2.22
C LEU A 65 -1.16 1.70 -1.95
N ARG A 66 -0.37 2.24 -2.90
CA ARG A 66 0.30 3.53 -2.75
C ARG A 66 -0.64 4.69 -3.02
N GLU A 67 -1.42 4.62 -4.09
CA GLU A 67 -2.39 5.64 -4.48
C GLU A 67 -3.51 5.73 -3.43
N ASP A 68 -4.01 4.59 -2.96
CA ASP A 68 -5.14 4.53 -2.04
C ASP A 68 -4.75 4.29 -0.58
N TRP A 69 -3.48 4.50 -0.22
CA TRP A 69 -3.00 4.30 1.16
C TRP A 69 -3.85 5.07 2.19
N LYS A 70 -4.26 6.30 1.85
CA LYS A 70 -5.09 7.12 2.74
C LYS A 70 -6.45 6.49 2.98
N LEU A 71 -7.08 6.01 1.91
CA LEU A 71 -8.40 5.37 1.96
C LEU A 71 -8.32 4.06 2.75
N LEU A 72 -7.31 3.24 2.48
CA LEU A 72 -7.02 2.01 3.23
C LEU A 72 -6.76 2.29 4.71
N ALA A 73 -5.98 3.33 5.04
CA ALA A 73 -5.69 3.73 6.40
C ALA A 73 -6.96 4.20 7.14
N THR A 74 -7.79 5.01 6.49
CA THR A 74 -9.06 5.49 7.07
C THR A 74 -10.03 4.34 7.33
N VAL A 75 -10.23 3.45 6.37
CA VAL A 75 -11.13 2.29 6.54
C VAL A 75 -10.61 1.38 7.65
N SER A 76 -9.30 1.10 7.66
CA SER A 76 -8.67 0.29 8.72
C SER A 76 -8.86 0.93 10.10
N ALA A 77 -8.67 2.25 10.20
CA ALA A 77 -8.88 2.99 11.45
C ALA A 77 -10.34 2.92 11.92
N CYS A 78 -11.31 3.05 11.02
CA CYS A 78 -12.73 2.87 11.35
C CYS A 78 -13.01 1.46 11.88
N CYS A 79 -12.51 0.42 11.21
CA CYS A 79 -12.70 -0.96 11.65
C CYS A 79 -12.09 -1.21 13.03
N VAL A 80 -10.87 -0.74 13.27
CA VAL A 80 -10.19 -0.88 14.57
C VAL A 80 -10.91 -0.08 15.65
N GLY A 81 -11.38 1.13 15.35
CA GLY A 81 -12.14 1.96 16.30
C GLY A 81 -13.45 1.30 16.72
N LEU A 82 -14.18 0.71 15.76
CA LEU A 82 -15.45 0.04 16.03
C LEU A 82 -15.22 -1.27 16.81
N ALA A 83 -14.20 -2.05 16.45
CA ALA A 83 -13.80 -3.24 17.21
C ALA A 83 -13.37 -2.88 18.64
N GLY A 84 -12.59 -1.81 18.81
CA GLY A 84 -12.16 -1.30 20.11
C GLY A 84 -13.34 -0.85 20.98
N LEU A 85 -14.32 -0.14 20.40
CA LEU A 85 -15.55 0.25 21.10
C LEU A 85 -16.35 -0.96 21.59
N MET A 86 -16.52 -1.97 20.73
CA MET A 86 -17.23 -3.21 21.10
C MET A 86 -16.49 -3.96 22.22
N PHE A 87 -15.17 -4.03 22.14
CA PHE A 87 -14.35 -4.68 23.16
C PHE A 87 -14.42 -3.94 24.50
N ALA A 88 -14.35 -2.61 24.49
CA ALA A 88 -14.48 -1.78 25.68
C ALA A 88 -15.89 -1.91 26.31
N ALA A 89 -16.94 -1.93 25.49
CA ALA A 89 -18.30 -2.14 25.96
C ALA A 89 -18.47 -3.51 26.62
N ALA A 90 -17.95 -4.58 26.01
CA ALA A 90 -17.98 -5.93 26.58
C ALA A 90 -17.22 -6.01 27.91
N ALA A 91 -16.03 -5.41 27.99
CA ALA A 91 -15.24 -5.36 29.21
C ALA A 91 -15.94 -4.57 30.33
N ALA A 92 -16.57 -3.43 30.00
CA ALA A 92 -17.34 -2.64 30.96
C ALA A 92 -18.55 -3.43 31.49
N LEU A 93 -19.29 -4.11 30.61
CA LEU A 93 -20.45 -4.91 30.98
C LEU A 93 -20.05 -6.11 31.87
N ALA A 94 -18.95 -6.79 31.54
CA ALA A 94 -18.38 -7.84 32.36
C ALA A 94 -17.90 -7.29 33.72
N GLY A 95 -17.35 -6.08 33.79
CA GLY A 95 -17.01 -5.44 35.05
C GLY A 95 -18.23 -5.16 35.94
N MET A 96 -19.35 -4.73 35.33
CA MET A 96 -20.60 -4.47 36.06
C MET A 96 -21.28 -5.75 36.55
N SER A 97 -21.19 -6.87 35.82
CA SER A 97 -21.78 -8.15 36.25
C SER A 97 -21.08 -8.74 37.48
N HIS A 98 -19.83 -8.37 37.74
CA HIS A 98 -19.08 -8.81 38.92
C HIS A 98 -19.25 -7.87 40.12
N ASN A 99 -20.16 -6.90 40.06
CA ASN A 99 -20.34 -5.91 41.10
C ASN A 99 -21.30 -6.46 42.20
N PRO A 100 -20.80 -6.82 43.39
CA PRO A 100 -21.61 -7.51 44.40
C PRO A 100 -22.76 -6.64 44.94
N ALA A 101 -22.62 -5.32 44.91
CA ALA A 101 -23.68 -4.37 45.30
C ALA A 101 -24.89 -4.41 44.34
N LEU A 102 -24.67 -4.59 43.03
CA LEU A 102 -25.75 -4.75 42.05
C LEU A 102 -26.45 -6.10 42.20
N ALA A 103 -25.69 -7.17 42.49
CA ALA A 103 -26.27 -8.48 42.79
C ALA A 103 -27.14 -8.44 44.06
N GLN A 104 -26.69 -7.73 45.10
CA GLN A 104 -27.47 -7.53 46.33
C GLN A 104 -28.75 -6.72 46.08
N MET A 105 -28.71 -5.67 45.25
CA MET A 105 -29.91 -4.89 44.90
C MET A 105 -30.93 -5.69 44.08
N LEU A 106 -30.48 -6.49 43.10
CA LEU A 106 -31.36 -7.35 42.30
C LEU A 106 -32.02 -8.44 43.16
N THR A 107 -31.27 -9.02 44.09
CA THR A 107 -31.79 -10.03 45.02
C THR A 107 -32.77 -9.41 46.03
N ALA A 108 -32.48 -8.19 46.50
CA ALA A 108 -33.37 -7.45 47.40
C ALA A 108 -34.71 -7.06 46.74
N TYR A 109 -34.72 -6.80 45.42
CA TYR A 109 -35.94 -6.48 44.67
C TYR A 109 -36.81 -7.70 44.34
N THR A 110 -36.21 -8.89 44.25
CA THR A 110 -36.93 -10.16 44.07
C THR A 110 -37.55 -10.70 45.37
N GLY A 111 -37.15 -10.16 46.53
CA GLY A 111 -37.64 -10.58 47.85
C GLY A 111 -38.85 -9.83 48.41
N SER A 112 -39.47 -8.93 47.64
CA SER A 112 -40.73 -8.21 47.97
C SER A 112 -41.86 -8.64 47.05
#